data_AF-A0A835QKB6-F1
#
_entry.id   AF-A0A835QKB6-F1
#
_cell.length_a   1.000
_cell.length_b   1.000
_cell.length_c   1.000
_cell.angle_alpha   90.00
_cell.angle_beta   90.00
_cell.angle_gamma   90.00
#
_symmetry.space_group_name_H-M   'P 1'
#
loop_
_entity.id
_entity.type
_entity.pdbx_description
1 polymer ?
#
loop_
_entity_poly.entity_id
_entity_poly.type
_entity_poly.pdbx_seq_one_letter_code
_entity_poly.pdbx_strand_id
1 'polypeptide(L)'
;MVLFFSDQPSLLAPNIQMVFSALALAQCELTWYFQHVGVASSKSKVARIPIDIDASDPTVGFILDGMDRLCSLVRKYIAAIKGYALSYLSSSAGRIRFLLGTPGMVALDLDSTLKGLFQQVVHYLENIPKPQGESISAVTCDLSILLWHVFMA
;
A
#
# COMPACT_ATOMS: atom_id res chain seq x y z
N MET A 1 8.95 -12.64 7.43
CA MET A 1 8.62 -11.20 7.52
C MET A 1 8.22 -10.76 8.93
N VAL A 2 7.31 -11.47 9.61
CA VAL A 2 6.86 -11.11 10.98
C VAL A 2 8.03 -10.93 11.96
N LEU A 3 8.95 -11.90 12.03
CA LEU A 3 10.12 -11.84 12.93
C LEU A 3 10.99 -10.61 12.65
N PHE A 4 11.34 -10.38 11.38
CA PHE A 4 12.15 -9.25 10.95
C PHE A 4 11.59 -7.88 11.41
N PHE A 5 10.29 -7.64 11.22
CA PHE A 5 9.66 -6.39 11.66
C PHE A 5 9.38 -6.33 13.16
N SER A 6 9.36 -7.49 13.84
CA SER A 6 9.28 -7.54 15.30
C SER A 6 10.61 -7.15 15.94
N ASP A 7 11.72 -7.59 15.35
CA ASP A 7 13.07 -7.27 15.82
C ASP A 7 13.47 -5.83 15.48
N GLN A 8 13.06 -5.33 14.30
CA GLN A 8 13.38 -3.98 13.82
C GLN A 8 12.13 -3.24 13.33
N PRO A 9 11.29 -2.73 14.24
CA PRO A 9 10.04 -2.06 13.88
C PRO A 9 10.23 -0.74 13.13
N SER A 10 11.39 -0.09 13.25
CA SER A 10 11.73 1.13 12.49
C SER A 10 11.76 0.90 10.98
N LEU A 11 12.05 -0.33 10.53
CA LEU A 11 12.05 -0.69 9.12
C LEU A 11 10.65 -0.91 8.55
N LEU A 12 9.62 -0.98 9.40
CA LEU A 12 8.25 -1.24 8.94
C LEU A 12 7.72 -0.11 8.06
N ALA A 13 7.96 1.14 8.43
CA ALA A 13 7.47 2.30 7.69
C ALA A 13 8.04 2.43 6.26
N PRO A 14 9.38 2.40 6.04
CA PRO A 14 9.93 2.43 4.68
C PRO A 14 9.60 1.19 3.85
N ASN A 15 9.29 0.06 4.49
CA ASN A 15 9.01 -1.22 3.82
C ASN A 15 7.53 -1.62 3.85
N ILE A 16 6.62 -0.69 4.13
CA ILE A 16 5.19 -0.99 4.30
C ILE A 16 4.57 -1.60 3.04
N GLN A 17 5.09 -1.24 1.86
CA GLN A 17 4.68 -1.83 0.58
C GLN A 17 4.89 -3.34 0.56
N MET A 18 6.02 -3.85 1.08
CA MET A 18 6.27 -5.30 1.14
C MET A 18 5.26 -6.01 2.04
N VAL A 19 4.86 -5.38 3.15
CA VAL A 19 3.84 -5.94 4.05
C VAL A 19 2.50 -6.04 3.35
N PHE A 20 2.07 -5.00 2.64
CA PHE A 20 0.83 -5.03 1.86
C PHE A 20 0.88 -6.06 0.72
N SER A 21 2.01 -6.15 0.00
CA SER A 21 2.19 -7.19 -1.02
C SER A 21 2.11 -8.60 -0.43
N ALA A 22 2.73 -8.85 0.72
CA ALA A 22 2.68 -10.15 1.38
C ALA A 22 1.25 -10.50 1.84
N LEU A 23 0.51 -9.54 2.40
CA LEU A 23 -0.89 -9.72 2.78
C LEU A 23 -1.79 -9.99 1.58
N ALA A 24 -1.58 -9.27 0.46
CA ALA A 24 -2.34 -9.47 -0.77
C ALA A 24 -2.10 -10.86 -1.38
N LEU A 25 -0.84 -11.30 -1.44
CA LEU A 25 -0.48 -12.64 -1.92
C LEU A 25 -1.09 -13.72 -1.02
N ALA A 26 -0.96 -13.59 0.29
CA ALA A 26 -1.57 -14.53 1.24
C ALA A 26 -3.10 -14.58 1.11
N GLN A 27 -3.76 -13.43 0.93
CA GLN A 27 -5.20 -13.36 0.69
C GLN A 27 -5.60 -14.07 -0.61
N CYS A 28 -4.85 -13.88 -1.70
CA CYS A 28 -5.10 -14.55 -2.96
C CYS A 28 -5.00 -16.07 -2.82
N GLU A 29 -3.95 -16.57 -2.18
CA GLU A 29 -3.74 -18.01 -1.96
C GLU A 29 -4.81 -18.61 -1.06
N LEU A 30 -5.20 -17.94 0.03
CA LEU A 30 -6.27 -18.41 0.90
C LEU A 30 -7.62 -18.43 0.18
N THR A 31 -7.92 -17.39 -0.60
CA THR A 31 -9.14 -17.33 -1.40
C THR A 31 -9.17 -18.46 -2.42
N TRP A 32 -8.05 -18.70 -3.10
CA TRP A 32 -7.91 -19.81 -4.03
C TRP A 32 -8.08 -21.16 -3.32
N TYR A 33 -7.43 -21.37 -2.18
CA TYR A 33 -7.52 -22.59 -1.37
C TYR A 33 -8.97 -22.89 -1.00
N PHE A 34 -9.67 -21.95 -0.35
CA PHE A 34 -11.06 -22.16 0.07
C PHE A 34 -12.05 -22.30 -1.09
N GLN A 35 -11.71 -21.78 -2.28
CA GLN A 35 -12.51 -22.00 -3.49
C GLN A 35 -12.35 -23.40 -4.09
N HIS A 36 -11.25 -24.10 -3.82
CA HIS A 36 -10.91 -25.38 -4.44
C HIS A 36 -10.99 -26.56 -3.47
N VAL A 37 -10.87 -26.32 -2.15
CA VAL A 37 -11.06 -27.36 -1.12
C VAL A 37 -12.50 -27.86 -1.14
N GLY A 38 -12.67 -29.18 -1.24
CA GLY A 38 -13.98 -29.82 -1.19
C GLY A 38 -14.85 -29.61 -2.44
N VAL A 39 -14.39 -28.83 -3.42
CA VAL A 39 -15.03 -28.75 -4.73
C VAL A 39 -14.62 -29.99 -5.52
N ALA A 40 -15.42 -31.05 -5.40
CA ALA A 40 -15.32 -32.19 -6.30
C ALA A 40 -15.43 -31.68 -7.74
N SER A 41 -14.42 -31.98 -8.57
CA SER A 41 -14.46 -31.74 -10.00
C SER A 41 -15.77 -32.33 -10.56
N SER A 42 -16.76 -31.46 -10.80
CA SER A 42 -18.00 -31.86 -11.46
C SER A 42 -17.59 -32.46 -12.80
N LYS A 43 -18.16 -33.62 -13.13
CA LYS A 43 -17.88 -34.45 -14.32
C LYS A 43 -18.24 -33.75 -15.66
N SER A 44 -17.74 -32.54 -15.86
CA SER A 44 -17.83 -31.77 -17.10
C SER A 44 -16.57 -32.02 -17.91
N LYS A 45 -16.73 -32.26 -19.21
CA LYS A 45 -15.74 -32.77 -20.19
C LYS A 45 -14.55 -31.83 -20.48
N VAL A 46 -14.24 -30.88 -19.61
CA VAL A 46 -13.07 -30.01 -19.73
C VAL A 46 -12.18 -30.28 -18.53
N ALA A 47 -11.01 -30.84 -18.77
CA ALA A 47 -10.05 -31.30 -17.77
C ALA A 47 -9.69 -30.20 -16.76
N ARG A 48 -10.43 -30.10 -15.66
CA ARG A 48 -9.94 -29.48 -14.42
C ARG A 48 -9.34 -30.60 -13.58
N ILE A 49 -8.03 -30.54 -13.41
CA ILE A 49 -7.25 -31.46 -12.60
C ILE A 49 -7.82 -31.41 -11.17
N PRO A 50 -8.35 -32.52 -10.64
CA PRO A 50 -8.77 -32.56 -9.26
C PRO A 50 -7.55 -32.37 -8.38
N ILE A 51 -7.57 -31.33 -7.55
CA ILE A 51 -6.52 -31.06 -6.57
C ILE A 51 -6.94 -31.79 -5.31
N ASP A 52 -6.22 -32.85 -4.96
CA ASP A 52 -6.39 -33.54 -3.69
C ASP A 52 -5.73 -32.68 -2.61
N ILE A 53 -6.53 -31.87 -1.93
CA ILE A 53 -6.04 -30.96 -0.90
C ILE A 53 -6.14 -31.67 0.44
N ASP A 54 -4.99 -31.97 1.03
CA ASP A 54 -4.89 -32.53 2.36
C ASP A 54 -5.40 -31.52 3.40
N ALA A 55 -6.58 -31.79 3.95
CA ALA A 55 -7.20 -30.96 4.97
C ALA A 55 -6.41 -30.95 6.31
N SER A 56 -5.42 -31.83 6.46
CA SER A 56 -4.52 -31.87 7.61
C SER A 56 -3.27 -31.00 7.46
N ASP A 57 -3.05 -30.37 6.30
CA ASP A 57 -1.93 -29.47 6.07
C ASP A 57 -2.01 -28.21 6.96
N PRO A 58 -1.06 -28.01 7.90
CA PRO A 58 -1.07 -26.86 8.80
C PRO A 58 -0.69 -25.55 8.11
N THR A 59 -0.25 -25.57 6.85
CA THR A 59 0.22 -24.40 6.08
C THR A 59 -0.80 -23.26 6.07
N VAL A 60 -2.09 -23.57 5.89
CA VAL A 60 -3.17 -22.56 5.90
C VAL A 60 -3.25 -21.87 7.27
N GLY A 61 -3.13 -22.63 8.35
CA GLY A 61 -3.09 -22.10 9.72
C GLY A 61 -1.89 -21.17 9.95
N PHE A 62 -0.70 -21.55 9.46
CA PHE A 62 0.50 -20.71 9.55
C PHE A 62 0.37 -19.41 8.74
N ILE A 63 -0.24 -19.45 7.55
CA ILE A 63 -0.47 -18.26 6.73
C ILE A 63 -1.42 -17.31 7.46
N LEU A 64 -2.53 -17.82 8.00
CA LEU A 64 -3.51 -17.02 8.76
C LEU A 64 -2.90 -16.38 10.02
N ASP A 65 -2.14 -17.13 10.81
CA ASP A 65 -1.41 -16.61 11.98
C ASP A 65 -0.38 -15.54 11.57
N GLY A 66 0.37 -15.80 10.49
CA GLY A 66 1.31 -14.84 9.93
C GLY A 66 0.64 -13.53 9.49
N MET A 67 -0.52 -13.61 8.83
CA MET A 67 -1.32 -12.45 8.43
C MET A 67 -1.82 -11.67 9.65
N ASP A 68 -2.35 -12.33 10.68
CA ASP A 68 -2.83 -11.65 11.87
C ASP A 68 -1.70 -10.91 12.60
N ARG A 69 -0.54 -11.54 12.74
CA ARG A 69 0.65 -10.93 13.34
C ARG A 69 1.15 -9.72 12.55
N LEU A 70 1.19 -9.81 11.22
CA LEU A 70 1.54 -8.66 10.36
C LEU A 70 0.54 -7.51 10.53
N CYS A 71 -0.76 -7.81 10.52
CA CYS A 71 -1.81 -6.83 10.75
C CYS A 71 -1.69 -6.18 12.14
N SER A 72 -1.38 -6.96 13.17
CA SER A 72 -1.14 -6.47 14.53
C SER A 72 0.06 -5.53 14.60
N LEU A 73 1.18 -5.87 13.94
CA LEU A 73 2.35 -4.99 13.83
C LEU A 73 2.01 -3.67 13.14
N VAL A 74 1.29 -3.71 12.01
CA VAL A 74 0.87 -2.49 11.30
C VAL A 74 -0.01 -1.60 12.18
N ARG A 75 -0.99 -2.19 12.88
CA ARG A 75 -1.84 -1.45 13.83
C ARG A 75 -1.03 -0.83 14.96
N LYS A 76 -0.08 -1.57 15.52
CA LYS A 76 0.80 -1.11 16.62
C LYS A 76 1.67 0.09 16.21
N TYR A 77 2.19 0.08 14.99
CA TYR A 77 3.14 1.11 14.50
C TYR A 77 2.50 2.09 13.50
N ILE A 78 1.17 2.18 13.45
CA ILE A 78 0.44 3.01 12.48
C ILE A 78 0.86 4.48 12.53
N ALA A 79 1.16 5.02 13.71
CA ALA A 79 1.63 6.39 13.87
C ALA A 79 2.99 6.60 13.18
N ALA A 80 3.94 5.68 13.34
CA ALA A 80 5.25 5.77 12.69
C ALA A 80 5.13 5.65 11.16
N ILE A 81 4.28 4.75 10.68
CA ILE A 81 3.99 4.58 9.24
C ILE A 81 3.39 5.87 8.66
N LYS A 82 2.37 6.44 9.32
CA LYS A 82 1.76 7.71 8.92
C LYS A 82 2.77 8.85 8.92
N GLY A 83 3.58 9.00 9.97
CA GLY A 83 4.60 10.04 10.06
C GLY A 83 5.63 9.95 8.93
N TYR A 84 6.08 8.74 8.61
CA TYR A 84 6.98 8.50 7.48
C TYR A 84 6.33 8.85 6.14
N ALA A 85 5.10 8.38 5.89
CA ALA A 85 4.38 8.65 4.65
C ALA A 85 4.11 10.15 4.45
N LEU A 86 3.68 10.87 5.49
CA LEU A 86 3.46 12.32 5.44
C LEU A 86 4.76 13.09 5.17
N SER A 87 5.86 12.68 5.80
CA SER A 87 7.18 13.29 5.55
C SER A 87 7.64 13.06 4.11
N TYR A 88 7.41 11.85 3.60
CA TYR A 88 7.72 11.51 2.20
C TYR A 88 6.86 12.32 1.22
N LEU A 89 5.56 12.43 1.47
CA LEU A 89 4.63 13.24 0.67
C LEU A 89 5.02 14.72 0.67
N SER A 90 5.31 15.31 1.83
CA SER A 90 5.75 16.70 1.92
C SER A 90 7.06 16.93 1.15
N SER A 91 8.02 16.01 1.25
CA SER A 91 9.27 16.07 0.48
C SER A 91 9.05 15.96 -1.04
N SER A 92 8.02 15.22 -1.48
CA SER A 92 7.73 15.04 -2.90
C SER A 92 7.32 16.33 -3.62
N ALA A 93 6.72 17.31 -2.90
CA ALA A 93 6.34 18.61 -3.45
C ALA A 93 7.54 19.33 -4.10
N GLY A 94 8.68 19.35 -3.40
CA GLY A 94 9.91 19.95 -3.91
C GLY A 94 10.46 19.23 -5.15
N ARG A 95 10.34 17.90 -5.20
CA ARG A 95 10.76 17.09 -6.36
C ARG A 95 9.87 17.35 -7.58
N ILE A 96 8.55 17.45 -7.39
CA ILE A 96 7.61 17.79 -8.46
C ILE A 96 7.89 19.20 -8.99
N ARG A 97 8.08 20.19 -8.09
CA ARG A 97 8.45 21.55 -8.50
C ARG A 97 9.74 21.58 -9.31
N PHE A 98 10.77 20.87 -8.86
CA PHE A 98 12.04 20.77 -9.57
C PHE A 98 11.81 20.19 -10.98
N LEU A 99 11.08 19.08 -11.08
CA LEU A 99 10.76 18.42 -12.34
C LEU A 99 10.07 19.38 -13.33
N LEU A 100 9.04 20.11 -12.88
CA LEU A 100 8.31 21.09 -13.69
C LEU A 100 9.19 22.28 -14.15
N GLY A 101 10.23 22.60 -13.39
CA GLY A 101 11.20 23.65 -13.74
C GLY A 101 12.34 23.19 -14.65
N THR A 102 12.45 21.89 -14.93
CA THR A 102 13.55 21.39 -15.77
C THR A 102 13.34 21.74 -17.24
N PRO A 103 14.41 22.11 -17.98
CA PRO A 103 14.31 22.45 -19.41
C PRO A 103 13.67 21.33 -20.25
N GLY A 104 13.92 20.07 -19.90
CA GLY A 104 13.32 18.91 -20.59
C GLY A 104 11.81 18.80 -20.39
N MET A 105 11.29 19.18 -19.21
CA MET A 105 9.85 19.17 -18.95
C MET A 105 9.14 20.38 -19.58
N VAL A 106 9.79 21.54 -19.60
CA VAL A 106 9.27 22.74 -20.29
C VAL A 106 9.19 22.52 -21.80
N ALA A 107 10.12 21.74 -22.37
CA ALA A 107 10.12 21.39 -23.79
C ALA A 107 8.99 20.44 -24.21
N LEU A 108 8.36 19.72 -23.26
CA LEU A 108 7.21 18.85 -23.54
C LEU A 108 5.91 19.62 -23.77
N ASP A 109 5.92 20.95 -23.60
CA ASP A 109 4.77 21.85 -23.78
C ASP A 109 3.47 21.29 -23.16
N LEU A 110 3.56 20.94 -21.87
CA LEU A 110 2.43 20.36 -21.14
C LEU A 110 1.21 21.30 -21.25
N ASP A 111 0.06 20.71 -21.58
CA ASP A 111 -1.20 21.45 -21.62
C ASP A 111 -1.45 22.21 -20.30
N SER A 112 -2.09 23.37 -20.42
CA SER A 112 -2.40 24.27 -19.32
C SER A 112 -3.18 23.58 -18.18
N THR A 113 -4.04 22.61 -18.51
CA THR A 113 -4.81 21.81 -17.55
C THR A 113 -3.89 20.96 -16.69
N LEU A 114 -2.98 20.21 -17.33
CA LEU A 114 -2.06 19.31 -16.64
C LEU A 114 -1.06 20.09 -15.78
N LYS A 115 -0.58 21.24 -16.27
CA LYS A 115 0.26 22.16 -15.51
C LYS A 115 -0.47 22.71 -14.28
N GLY A 116 -1.74 23.07 -14.42
CA GLY A 116 -2.60 23.50 -13.32
C GLY A 116 -2.80 22.42 -12.26
N LEU A 117 -3.04 21.18 -12.69
CA LEU A 117 -3.14 20.01 -11.80
C LEU A 117 -1.87 19.80 -10.99
N PHE A 118 -0.69 19.83 -11.63
CA PHE A 118 0.58 19.70 -10.92
C PHE A 118 0.80 20.83 -9.90
N GLN A 119 0.46 22.07 -10.24
CA GLN A 119 0.55 23.20 -9.31
C GLN A 119 -0.38 23.03 -8.11
N GLN A 120 -1.60 22.55 -8.35
CA GLN A 120 -2.57 22.27 -7.29
C GLN A 120 -2.10 21.14 -6.39
N VAL A 121 -1.58 20.04 -6.96
CA VAL A 121 -0.96 18.93 -6.22
C VAL A 121 0.20 19.43 -5.36
N VAL A 122 1.12 20.21 -5.92
CA VAL A 122 2.25 20.79 -5.16
C VAL A 122 1.74 21.66 -4.01
N HIS A 123 0.78 22.54 -4.27
CA HIS A 123 0.20 23.40 -3.25
C HIS A 123 -0.43 22.59 -2.10
N TYR A 124 -1.16 21.53 -2.41
CA TYR A 124 -1.70 20.63 -1.38
C TYR A 124 -0.60 19.94 -0.58
N LEU A 125 0.43 19.38 -1.25
CA LEU A 125 1.51 18.64 -0.59
C LEU A 125 2.35 19.52 0.35
N GLU A 126 2.50 20.81 0.04
CA GLU A 126 3.23 21.76 0.88
C GLU A 126 2.47 22.17 2.14
N ASN A 127 1.14 22.18 2.05
CA ASN A 127 0.24 22.54 3.13
C ASN A 127 -0.23 21.32 3.95
N ILE A 128 0.34 20.14 3.70
CA ILE A 128 0.08 18.96 4.54
C ILE A 128 0.47 19.30 5.99
N PRO A 129 -0.40 19.02 6.98
CA PRO A 129 -0.07 19.15 8.39
C PRO A 129 1.23 18.43 8.70
N LYS A 130 2.26 19.22 9.05
CA LYS A 130 3.54 18.65 9.48
C LYS A 130 3.30 17.96 10.81
N PRO A 131 3.77 16.71 11.01
CA PRO A 131 3.71 16.07 12.31
C PRO A 131 4.64 16.84 13.26
N GLN A 132 4.11 17.88 13.91
CA GLN A 132 4.76 18.46 15.10
C GLN A 132 4.56 17.47 16.25
N GLY A 133 5.62 17.30 17.05
CA GLY A 133 5.77 16.23 18.03
C GLY A 133 4.51 15.97 18.87
N GLU A 134 4.34 14.70 19.21
CA GLU A 134 3.35 14.12 20.14
C GLU A 134 1.92 13.87 19.60
N SER A 135 1.46 14.49 18.50
CA SER A 135 0.07 14.32 18.04
C SER A 135 -0.14 13.55 16.71
N ILE A 136 0.76 12.64 16.34
CA ILE A 136 0.67 11.90 15.06
C ILE A 136 -0.58 11.00 14.98
N SER A 137 -1.10 10.54 16.12
CA SER A 137 -2.36 9.77 16.17
C SER A 137 -3.59 10.59 15.79
N ALA A 138 -3.55 11.92 15.96
CA ALA A 138 -4.71 12.80 15.78
C ALA A 138 -4.75 13.47 14.40
N VAL A 139 -3.69 13.35 13.59
CA VAL A 139 -3.66 13.92 12.24
C VAL A 139 -4.48 13.04 11.30
N THR A 140 -5.77 13.33 11.20
CA THR A 140 -6.63 12.89 10.09
C THR A 140 -6.33 13.76 8.88
N CYS A 141 -5.33 13.37 8.08
CA CYS A 141 -5.14 13.94 6.75
C CYS A 141 -6.08 13.23 5.77
N ASP A 142 -7.15 13.89 5.36
CA ASP A 142 -7.95 13.44 4.23
C ASP A 142 -7.21 13.74 2.92
N LEU A 143 -6.81 12.68 2.22
CA LEU A 143 -6.12 12.74 0.93
C LEU A 143 -7.05 12.41 -0.24
N SER A 144 -8.35 12.25 0.00
CA SER A 144 -9.34 11.89 -1.04
C SER A 144 -9.34 12.89 -2.19
N ILE A 145 -9.17 14.17 -1.87
CA ILE A 145 -9.07 15.26 -2.86
C ILE A 145 -7.82 15.09 -3.74
N LEU A 146 -6.68 14.70 -3.17
CA LEU A 146 -5.46 14.46 -3.95
C LEU A 146 -5.64 13.26 -4.89
N LEU A 147 -6.23 12.17 -4.38
CA LEU A 147 -6.54 10.99 -5.17
C LEU A 147 -7.47 11.31 -6.34
N TRP A 148 -8.48 12.14 -6.10
CA TRP A 148 -9.42 12.57 -7.15
C TRP A 148 -8.73 13.35 -8.27
N HIS A 149 -7.87 14.33 -7.93
CA HIS A 149 -7.11 15.09 -8.94
C HIS A 149 -6.17 14.21 -9.77
N VAL A 150 -5.55 13.19 -9.16
CA VAL A 150 -4.68 12.26 -9.87
C VAL A 150 -5.47 11.31 -10.78
N PHE A 151 -6.69 10.93 -10.40
CA PHE A 151 -7.51 10.00 -11.17
C PHE A 151 -8.26 10.64 -12.35
N MET A 152 -8.46 11.96 -12.30
CA MET A 152 -9.16 12.73 -13.34
C MET A 152 -8.21 13.38 -14.36
N ALA A 153 -6.91 13.28 -14.16
CA ALA A 153 -5.85 13.71 -15.08
C ALA A 153 -5.61 12.67 -16.19
#